data_AF-A0A8I0H956-F1
#
_entry.id   AF-A0A8I0H956-F1
#
_cell.length_a   1.000
_cell.length_b   1.000
_cell.length_c   1.000
_cell.angle_alpha   90.00
_cell.angle_beta   90.00
_cell.angle_gamma   90.00
#
_symmetry.space_group_name_H-M   'P 1'
#
loop_
_entity.id
_entity.type
_entity.pdbx_description
1 polymer ?
#
loop_
_entity_poly.entity_id
_entity_poly.type
_entity_poly.pdbx_seq_one_letter_code
_entity_poly.pdbx_strand_id
1 'polypeptide(L)' 'KTMILVATGSLVGEGFDFPRLDTLFMATPVSFRGVVEQYAGRLNRDYAGKENVIIYDYVDNHIPMFDNMYMKRLKAYKQ' A
#
# COMPACT_ATOMS: atom_id res chain seq x y z
N LYS A 1 11.67 15.52 11.39
CA LYS A 1 10.73 16.34 10.58
C LYS A 1 9.79 15.44 9.81
N THR A 2 8.47 15.59 9.95
CA THR A 2 7.45 14.79 9.24
C THR A 2 7.58 14.94 7.72
N MET A 3 7.38 13.86 6.98
CA MET A 3 7.34 13.83 5.51
C MET A 3 6.04 13.17 5.07
N ILE A 4 5.39 13.75 4.06
CA ILE A 4 4.24 13.17 3.39
C ILE A 4 4.58 13.13 1.89
N LEU A 5 4.37 11.97 1.27
CA LEU A 5 4.49 11.79 -0.18
C LEU A 5 3.11 11.50 -0.76
N VAL A 6 2.74 12.24 -1.78
CA VAL A 6 1.56 11.96 -2.61
C VAL A 6 2.06 11.61 -4.00
N ALA A 7 1.71 10.42 -4.47
CA ALA A 7 2.25 9.85 -5.69
C ALA A 7 1.23 8.93 -6.37
N THR A 8 1.35 8.75 -7.68
CA THR A 8 0.56 7.76 -8.42
C THR A 8 1.08 6.35 -8.16
N GLY A 9 0.23 5.36 -8.39
CA GLY A 9 0.63 3.96 -8.23
C GLY A 9 1.80 3.54 -9.14
N SER A 10 1.93 4.15 -10.31
CA SER A 10 3.07 3.95 -11.22
C SER A 10 4.38 4.49 -10.63
N LEU A 11 4.35 5.70 -10.07
CA LEU A 11 5.52 6.34 -9.45
C LEU A 11 5.99 5.57 -8.21
N VAL A 12 5.05 5.10 -7.37
CA VAL A 12 5.36 4.27 -6.19
C VAL A 12 5.69 2.83 -6.57
N GLY A 13 5.27 2.36 -7.75
CA GLY A 13 5.49 1.01 -8.25
C GLY A 13 6.84 0.80 -8.91
N GLU A 14 7.51 1.85 -9.41
CA GLU A 14 8.78 1.76 -10.13
C GLU A 14 9.87 2.59 -9.44
N GLY A 15 10.99 1.97 -9.06
CA GLY A 15 12.23 2.66 -8.66
C GLY A 15 12.22 3.52 -7.39
N PHE A 16 11.07 3.88 -6.82
CA PHE A 16 10.97 4.64 -5.58
C PHE A 16 11.56 3.89 -4.38
N ASP A 17 12.58 4.50 -3.76
CA ASP A 17 13.22 4.02 -2.54
C ASP A 17 13.29 5.12 -1.48
N PHE A 18 12.47 4.95 -0.44
CA PHE A 18 12.50 5.84 0.73
C PHE A 18 12.21 5.02 2.00
N PRO A 19 13.24 4.37 2.58
CA PRO A 19 13.07 3.43 3.70
C PRO A 19 12.43 4.05 4.95
N ARG A 20 12.42 5.37 5.07
CA ARG A 20 11.80 6.06 6.22
C ARG A 20 10.27 6.04 6.22
N LEU A 21 9.60 5.70 5.11
CA LEU A 21 8.14 5.57 5.10
C LEU A 21 7.71 4.40 5.99
N ASP A 22 6.73 4.63 6.85
CA ASP A 22 6.14 3.66 7.77
C ASP A 22 4.64 3.46 7.53
N THR A 23 3.98 4.36 6.81
CA THR A 23 2.53 4.37 6.60
C THR A 23 2.18 4.52 5.13
N LEU A 24 1.25 3.69 4.65
CA LEU A 24 0.67 3.75 3.30
C LEU A 24 -0.85 3.97 3.37
N PHE A 25 -1.34 4.90 2.57
CA PHE A 25 -2.77 5.08 2.32
C PHE A 25 -3.08 4.62 0.89
N MET A 26 -3.83 3.53 0.73
CA MET A 26 -4.26 3.07 -0.59
C MET A 26 -5.54 3.82 -1.01
N ALA A 27 -5.35 5.03 -1.52
CA ALA A 27 -6.44 5.92 -1.93
C ALA A 27 -6.92 5.67 -3.38
N THR A 28 -6.54 4.56 -4.01
CA THR A 28 -6.90 4.22 -5.38
C THR A 28 -7.45 2.80 -5.47
N PRO A 29 -8.32 2.49 -6.44
CA PRO A 29 -8.81 1.14 -6.65
C PRO A 29 -7.68 0.29 -7.24
N VAL A 30 -6.86 -0.30 -6.36
CA VAL A 30 -5.81 -1.26 -6.70
C VAL A 30 -6.16 -2.63 -6.11
N SER A 31 -5.95 -3.70 -6.87
CA SER A 31 -6.18 -5.06 -6.39
C SER A 31 -5.24 -6.09 -7.02
N PHE A 32 -4.29 -5.64 -7.83
CA PHE A 32 -3.31 -6.54 -8.42
C PHE A 32 -2.31 -6.92 -7.33
N ARG A 33 -2.22 -8.23 -7.06
CA ARG A 33 -1.41 -8.79 -5.98
C ARG A 33 0.03 -8.26 -5.98
N GLY A 34 0.71 -8.34 -7.13
CA GLY A 34 2.12 -7.94 -7.22
C GLY A 34 2.34 -6.46 -6.89
N VAL A 35 1.38 -5.59 -7.18
CA VAL A 35 1.47 -4.16 -6.84
C VAL A 35 1.29 -3.94 -5.35
N VAL A 36 0.32 -4.63 -4.72
CA VAL A 36 0.09 -4.54 -3.27
C VAL A 36 1.29 -5.08 -2.48
N GLU A 37 1.86 -6.21 -2.92
CA GLU A 37 3.08 -6.79 -2.33
C GLU A 37 4.28 -5.86 -2.50
N GLN A 38 4.44 -5.22 -3.67
CA GLN A 38 5.50 -4.23 -3.88
C GLN A 38 5.37 -3.02 -2.96
N TYR A 39 4.15 -2.50 -2.76
CA TYR A 39 3.93 -1.37 -1.86
C TYR A 39 4.26 -1.72 -0.41
N ALA A 40 3.77 -2.87 0.07
CA ALA A 40 4.08 -3.36 1.41
C ALA A 40 5.59 -3.63 1.58
N GLY A 41 6.24 -4.23 0.58
CA GLY A 41 7.68 -4.51 0.60
C GLY A 41 8.54 -3.24 0.69
N ARG A 42 8.17 -2.17 -0.02
CA ARG A 42 8.86 -0.87 0.08
C ARG A 42 8.70 -0.25 1.46
N LEU A 43 7.53 -0.41 2.07
CA LEU A 43 7.23 0.09 3.40
C LEU A 43 7.96 -0.67 4.51
N ASN A 44 8.19 -1.98 4.32
CA ASN A 44 8.88 -2.86 5.27
C ASN A 44 10.41 -2.75 5.26
N ARG A 45 11.01 -1.82 4.48
CA ARG A 45 12.46 -1.62 4.51
C ARG A 45 12.93 -1.11 5.88
N ASP A 46 14.05 -1.63 6.37
CA ASP A 46 14.60 -1.24 7.66
C ASP A 46 15.00 0.25 7.68
N TYR A 47 14.66 0.93 8.77
CA TYR A 47 15.05 2.31 9.03
C TYR A 47 15.10 2.57 10.53
N ALA A 48 16.13 3.26 11.00
CA ALA A 48 16.28 3.57 12.42
C ALA A 48 15.09 4.39 12.95
N GLY A 49 14.45 3.90 14.01
CA GLY A 49 13.27 4.54 14.61
C GLY A 49 11.93 4.20 13.95
N LYS A 50 11.90 3.28 12.98
CA LYS A 50 10.65 2.70 12.48
C LYS A 50 10.23 1.53 13.38
N GLU A 51 9.10 1.70 14.06
CA GLU A 51 8.58 0.69 14.99
C GLU A 51 7.47 -0.16 14.38
N ASN A 52 6.58 0.47 13.61
CA ASN A 52 5.40 -0.16 13.05
C ASN A 52 5.25 0.22 11.58
N VAL A 53 4.69 -0.72 10.80
CA VAL A 53 4.30 -0.50 9.42
C VAL A 53 2.79 -0.57 9.32
N ILE A 54 2.14 0.49 8.84
CA ILE A 54 0.68 0.60 8.80
C ILE A 54 0.21 0.80 7.36
N ILE A 55 -0.75 -0.01 6.94
CA ILE A 55 -1.42 0.15 5.65
C ILE A 55 -2.91 0.43 5.91
N TYR A 56 -3.37 1.60 5.46
CA TYR A 56 -4.78 1.95 5.42
C TYR A 56 -5.38 1.51 4.08
N ASP A 57 -6.18 0.45 4.13
CA ASP A 57 -6.96 -0.07 3.00
C ASP A 57 -8.41 0.43 3.07
N TYR A 58 -8.80 1.31 2.14
CA TYR A 58 -10.16 1.83 2.06
C TYR A 58 -11.07 0.87 1.29
N VAL A 59 -12.28 0.65 1.83
CA VAL A 59 -13.25 -0.31 1.29
C VAL A 59 -14.57 0.37 0.98
N ASP A 60 -14.92 0.43 -0.30
CA ASP A 60 -16.19 0.92 -0.82
C ASP A 60 -17.08 -0.25 -1.23
N ASN A 61 -17.68 -0.94 -0.26
CA ASN A 61 -18.49 -2.14 -0.46
C ASN A 61 -19.83 -1.88 -1.19
N HIS A 62 -20.29 -0.62 -1.23
CA HIS A 62 -21.50 -0.23 -1.96
C HIS A 62 -21.33 -0.26 -3.49
N ILE A 63 -20.08 -0.35 -3.98
CA ILE A 63 -19.76 -0.42 -5.41
C ILE A 63 -19.27 -1.84 -5.72
N PRO A 64 -20.03 -2.67 -6.48
CA PRO A 64 -19.70 -4.08 -6.68
C PRO A 64 -18.29 -4.34 -7.25
N MET A 65 -17.79 -3.43 -8.09
CA MET A 65 -16.41 -3.52 -8.59
C MET A 65 -15.38 -3.41 -7.46
N PHE A 66 -15.55 -2.43 -6.55
CA PHE A 66 -14.60 -2.18 -5.46
C PHE A 66 -14.67 -3.24 -4.36
N ASP A 67 -15.85 -3.79 -4.10
CA ASP A 67 -16.01 -4.95 -3.20
C ASP A 67 -15.24 -6.18 -3.72
N ASN A 68 -15.36 -6.50 -5.01
CA ASN A 68 -14.57 -7.56 -5.64
C ASN A 68 -13.06 -7.30 -5.58
N MET A 69 -12.63 -6.05 -5.67
CA MET A 69 -11.23 -5.64 -5.55
C MET A 69 -10.71 -5.82 -4.13
N TYR A 70 -11.51 -5.45 -3.12
CA TYR A 70 -11.20 -5.71 -1.71
C TYR A 70 -11.05 -7.20 -1.44
N MET A 71 -11.95 -8.04 -1.96
CA MET A 71 -11.84 -9.50 -1.83
C MET A 71 -10.54 -10.07 -2.44
N LYS A 72 -10.04 -9.49 -3.53
CA LYS A 72 -8.73 -9.84 -4.11
C LYS A 72 -7.58 -9.42 -3.18
N ARG A 73 -7.65 -8.23 -2.57
CA ARG A 73 -6.64 -7.76 -1.60
C ARG A 73 -6.59 -8.62 -0.35
N LEU A 74 -7.74 -8.99 0.23
CA LEU A 74 -7.82 -9.91 1.37
C LEU A 74 -7.13 -11.26 1.10
N LYS A 75 -7.24 -11.78 -0.13
CA LYS A 75 -6.52 -13.01 -0.52
C LYS A 75 -5.01 -12.79 -0.62
N ALA A 76 -4.58 -11.61 -1.07
CA ALA A 76 -3.17 -11.24 -1.14
C ALA A 76 -2.54 -11.09 0.25
N TYR A 77 -3.26 -10.54 1.24
CA TYR A 77 -2.73 -10.36 2.60
C TYR A 77 -2.56 -11.64 3.41
N LYS A 78 -3.25 -12.72 3.04
CA LYS A 78 -3.25 -14.00 3.77
C LYS A 78 -2.10 -14.94 3.39
N GLN A 79 -1.23 -14.52 2.46
CA GLN A 79 -0.13 -15.32 1.93
C GLN A 79 1.19 -14.65 2.28
#